data_AF-A0A932EF25-F1
#
_entry.id   AF-A0A932EF25-F1
#
_cell.length_a   1.000
_cell.length_b   1.000
_cell.length_c   1.000
_cell.angle_alpha   90.00
_cell.angle_beta   90.00
_cell.angle_gamma   90.00
#
_symmetry.space_group_name_H-M   'P 1'
#
loop_
_entity.id
_entity.type
_entity.pdbx_description
1 polymer ?
#
loop_
_entity_poly.entity_id
_entity_poly.type
_entity_poly.pdbx_seq_one_letter_code
_entity_poly.pdbx_strand_id
1 'polypeptide(L)'
;MLAINYIKNLSVDKLNYLVIDQEDIINEEVIAVLEKMAADSMFDSEPGKANELYSKLTKAYEQYQEDLKQHPGLHSRYIALLTNILWKAFPAIPRNFHPKILETKVIYSFNRKIDVKSYIKRYLNLFEDNFRPDEEERRKMLYAVTNNEERIGNQPINLKTQDKAPPIVKNWLRDFVSYLSKNFAGGKFEQISYLNSNQNVAKLSQQDKETLSKVIELYAWLKTPPVLEIVKEDTEKKPIVEMKKPQVPEPTAGSRNFKPAPPPPQPNELRRELETPELPEHKQQTEAESPKPMNLEQFIKSQQTVRHSEAERIGIEKLPVAPRQPNSREEIATSSATGVGTPRKDEVRVRGALKSLNDIKVIEDLKKVEVGHLRQAPLPTQISNLKSHISRLAQVNHLLPYHVVSVFEQSPLFKQYLFLGGSLVADRRADRKLAFNEAVARLKASGQQAMSLTEFEALADLRREIDRM
;
A
#
# COMPACT_ATOMS: atom_id res chain seq x y z
N MET A 1 12.93 -36.21 6.91
CA MET A 1 13.17 -36.39 5.45
C MET A 1 11.95 -36.12 4.56
N LEU A 2 10.73 -36.58 4.90
CA LEU A 2 9.53 -36.29 4.08
C LEU A 2 9.16 -34.79 4.02
N ALA A 3 9.40 -34.04 5.09
CA ALA A 3 9.13 -32.60 5.16
C ALA A 3 9.99 -31.76 4.17
N ILE A 4 11.30 -32.05 4.10
CA ILE A 4 12.23 -31.33 3.21
C ILE A 4 11.84 -31.49 1.73
N ASN A 5 11.47 -32.70 1.30
CA ASN A 5 11.02 -32.95 -0.07
C ASN A 5 9.68 -32.26 -0.38
N TYR A 6 8.82 -32.08 0.64
CA TYR A 6 7.58 -31.34 0.47
C TYR A 6 7.86 -29.85 0.24
N ILE A 7 8.70 -29.23 1.08
CA ILE A 7 9.04 -27.81 0.97
C ILE A 7 9.73 -27.51 -0.36
N LYS A 8 10.66 -28.38 -0.82
CA LYS A 8 11.33 -28.24 -2.12
C LYS A 8 10.38 -28.18 -3.32
N ASN A 9 9.18 -28.76 -3.19
CA ASN A 9 8.15 -28.79 -4.24
C ASN A 9 6.94 -27.89 -3.92
N LEU A 10 7.07 -27.01 -2.92
CA LEU A 10 6.00 -26.11 -2.52
C LEU A 10 5.80 -25.03 -3.60
N SER A 11 4.59 -24.97 -4.15
CA SER A 11 4.14 -23.86 -4.99
C SER A 11 3.36 -22.85 -4.16
N VAL A 12 3.24 -21.61 -4.66
CA VAL A 12 2.47 -20.53 -4.00
C VAL A 12 1.02 -20.95 -3.73
N ASP A 13 0.42 -21.76 -4.61
CA ASP A 13 -0.96 -22.29 -4.44
C ASP A 13 -1.10 -23.22 -3.23
N LYS A 14 0.00 -23.81 -2.76
CA LYS A 14 0.03 -24.77 -1.66
C LYS A 14 0.44 -24.15 -0.32
N LEU A 15 0.56 -22.83 -0.23
CA LEU A 15 0.95 -22.13 1.01
C LEU A 15 0.07 -22.50 2.22
N ASN A 16 -1.22 -22.77 2.00
CA ASN A 16 -2.15 -23.18 3.06
C ASN A 16 -1.63 -24.40 3.85
N TYR A 17 -0.94 -25.33 3.18
CA TYR A 17 -0.40 -26.56 3.75
C TYR A 17 1.02 -26.43 4.29
N LEU A 18 1.67 -25.26 4.12
CA LEU A 18 2.99 -25.02 4.69
C LEU A 18 2.89 -25.02 6.21
N VAL A 19 3.55 -26.01 6.81
CA VAL A 19 3.86 -26.12 8.24
C VAL A 19 5.38 -26.12 8.32
N ILE A 20 5.94 -25.26 9.17
CA ILE A 20 7.37 -25.15 9.40
C ILE A 20 7.60 -25.61 10.84
N ASP A 21 8.35 -26.70 11.00
CA ASP A 21 8.74 -27.18 12.32
C ASP A 21 10.15 -26.68 12.73
N GLN A 22 10.62 -27.16 13.88
CA GLN A 22 11.92 -26.78 14.42
C GLN A 22 13.08 -27.29 13.55
N GLU A 23 12.95 -28.48 12.93
CA GLU A 23 14.01 -29.04 12.08
C GLU A 23 14.11 -28.25 10.77
N ASP A 24 12.97 -27.83 10.23
CA ASP A 24 12.87 -27.03 9.01
C ASP A 24 13.53 -25.66 9.16
N ILE A 25 13.32 -24.95 10.27
CA ILE A 25 13.80 -23.58 10.45
C ILE A 25 15.33 -23.48 10.61
N ILE A 26 15.97 -24.55 11.10
CA ILE A 26 17.43 -24.66 11.24
C ILE A 26 18.09 -25.35 10.04
N ASN A 27 17.32 -25.71 9.01
CA ASN A 27 17.83 -26.38 7.82
C ASN A 27 18.18 -25.37 6.71
N GLU A 28 19.45 -25.34 6.29
CA GLU A 28 19.93 -24.39 5.28
C GLU A 28 19.23 -24.52 3.91
N GLU A 29 18.90 -25.75 3.50
CA GLU A 29 18.23 -25.99 2.22
C GLU A 29 16.79 -25.48 2.26
N VAL A 30 16.10 -25.66 3.39
CA VAL A 30 14.74 -25.15 3.59
C VAL A 30 14.75 -23.62 3.54
N ILE A 31 15.68 -22.96 4.24
CA ILE A 31 15.81 -21.50 4.17
C ILE A 31 16.09 -21.02 2.75
N ALA A 32 16.95 -21.70 1.99
CA ALA A 32 17.22 -21.35 0.59
C ALA A 32 15.97 -21.48 -0.29
N VAL A 33 15.13 -22.50 -0.08
CA VAL A 33 13.86 -22.65 -0.78
C VAL A 33 12.88 -21.54 -0.42
N LEU A 34 12.76 -21.19 0.86
CA LEU A 34 11.91 -20.10 1.33
C LEU A 34 12.37 -18.74 0.80
N GLU A 35 13.68 -18.49 0.75
CA GLU A 35 14.27 -17.30 0.13
C GLU A 35 13.94 -17.21 -1.37
N LYS A 36 14.09 -18.32 -2.11
CA LYS A 36 13.72 -18.39 -3.52
C LYS A 36 12.24 -18.13 -3.73
N MET A 37 11.38 -18.71 -2.89
CA MET A 37 9.94 -18.49 -2.93
C MET A 37 9.62 -17.01 -2.63
N ALA A 38 10.18 -16.42 -1.59
CA ALA A 38 9.96 -15.01 -1.26
C ALA A 38 10.49 -14.04 -2.34
N ALA A 39 11.44 -14.46 -3.17
CA ALA A 39 11.91 -13.69 -4.31
C ALA A 39 10.92 -13.70 -5.50
N ASP A 40 9.93 -14.59 -5.52
CA ASP A 40 8.94 -14.70 -6.61
C ASP A 40 8.17 -13.38 -6.80
N SER A 41 8.07 -12.93 -8.05
CA SER A 41 7.34 -11.72 -8.46
C SER A 41 5.83 -11.84 -8.26
N MET A 42 5.28 -13.06 -8.15
CA MET A 42 3.87 -13.29 -7.87
C MET A 42 3.44 -12.61 -6.57
N PHE A 43 4.31 -12.59 -5.56
CA PHE A 43 4.04 -11.91 -4.29
C PHE A 43 4.02 -10.39 -4.41
N ASP A 44 4.65 -9.84 -5.46
CA ASP A 44 4.36 -8.46 -5.79
C ASP A 44 2.91 -8.40 -6.26
N SER A 45 2.46 -9.06 -7.32
CA SER A 45 1.05 -8.98 -7.77
C SER A 45 -0.01 -9.37 -6.73
N GLU A 46 0.28 -10.30 -5.82
CA GLU A 46 -0.66 -10.88 -4.86
C GLU A 46 -0.24 -10.65 -3.39
N PRO A 47 -0.42 -9.42 -2.86
CA PRO A 47 0.01 -9.08 -1.51
C PRO A 47 -0.69 -9.92 -0.42
N GLY A 48 -1.89 -10.45 -0.70
CA GLY A 48 -2.59 -11.38 0.20
C GLY A 48 -1.83 -12.69 0.42
N LYS A 49 -1.27 -13.29 -0.65
CA LYS A 49 -0.43 -14.49 -0.55
C LYS A 49 0.89 -14.21 0.14
N ALA A 50 1.47 -13.03 -0.10
CA ALA A 50 2.66 -12.58 0.62
C ALA A 50 2.39 -12.46 2.13
N ASN A 51 1.22 -11.92 2.52
CA ASN A 51 0.82 -11.79 3.92
C ASN A 51 0.55 -13.17 4.58
N GLU A 52 -0.01 -14.12 3.84
CA GLU A 52 -0.18 -15.50 4.30
C GLU A 52 1.18 -16.14 4.64
N LEU A 53 2.14 -16.04 3.71
CA LEU A 53 3.50 -16.54 3.90
C LEU A 53 4.21 -15.82 5.04
N TYR A 54 4.15 -14.48 5.08
CA TYR A 54 4.73 -13.68 6.16
C TYR A 54 4.20 -14.09 7.53
N SER A 55 2.89 -14.30 7.65
CA SER A 55 2.24 -14.72 8.89
C SER A 55 2.71 -16.11 9.35
N LYS A 56 2.83 -17.08 8.43
CA LYS A 56 3.34 -18.42 8.73
C LYS A 56 4.80 -18.39 9.16
N LEU A 57 5.65 -17.66 8.44
CA LEU A 57 7.07 -17.51 8.78
C LEU A 57 7.28 -16.78 10.11
N THR A 58 6.47 -15.77 10.41
CA THR A 58 6.54 -15.03 11.67
C THR A 58 6.16 -15.92 12.85
N LYS A 59 5.09 -16.72 12.73
CA LYS A 59 4.71 -17.70 13.75
C LYS A 59 5.80 -18.74 14.01
N ALA A 60 6.40 -19.28 12.95
CA ALA A 60 7.50 -20.24 13.08
C ALA A 60 8.73 -19.59 13.76
N TYR A 61 9.07 -18.36 13.39
CA TYR A 61 10.13 -17.59 14.04
C TYR A 61 9.85 -17.37 15.53
N GLU A 62 8.63 -16.94 15.88
CA GLU A 62 8.22 -16.75 17.27
C GLU A 62 8.36 -18.03 18.11
N GLN A 63 8.00 -19.17 17.52
CA GLN A 63 8.05 -20.45 18.19
C GLN A 63 9.47 -20.99 18.39
N TYR A 64 10.37 -20.76 17.41
CA TYR A 64 11.69 -21.39 17.36
C TYR A 64 12.86 -20.38 17.32
N GLN A 65 12.65 -19.13 17.75
CA GLN A 65 13.69 -18.09 17.69
C GLN A 65 14.93 -18.42 18.53
N GLU A 66 14.78 -19.13 19.66
CA GLU A 66 15.91 -19.48 20.51
C GLU A 66 16.82 -20.50 19.84
N ASP A 67 16.26 -21.48 19.13
CA ASP A 67 17.02 -22.41 18.31
C ASP A 67 17.73 -21.69 17.16
N LEU A 68 17.02 -20.82 16.45
CA LEU A 68 17.61 -20.00 15.39
C LEU A 68 18.77 -19.14 15.90
N LYS A 69 18.65 -18.54 17.10
CA LYS A 69 19.71 -17.72 17.71
C LYS A 69 21.01 -18.52 17.96
N GLN A 70 20.94 -19.84 18.13
CA GLN A 70 22.12 -20.72 18.21
C GLN A 70 22.83 -20.90 16.85
N HIS A 71 22.17 -20.52 15.75
CA HIS A 71 22.69 -20.53 14.38
C HIS A 71 22.69 -19.12 13.77
N PRO A 72 23.63 -18.22 14.13
CA PRO A 72 23.57 -16.79 13.77
C PRO A 72 23.46 -16.50 12.27
N GLY A 73 24.10 -17.32 11.42
CA GLY A 73 24.02 -17.19 9.96
C GLY A 73 22.60 -17.44 9.45
N LEU A 74 21.95 -18.49 9.95
CA LEU A 74 20.55 -18.82 9.61
C LEU A 74 19.58 -17.79 10.19
N HIS A 75 19.80 -17.36 11.43
CA HIS A 75 19.00 -16.32 12.06
C HIS A 75 18.98 -15.04 11.22
N SER A 76 20.16 -14.55 10.82
CA SER A 76 20.30 -13.35 9.98
C SER A 76 19.59 -13.49 8.64
N ARG A 77 19.73 -14.65 7.98
CA ARG A 77 19.02 -14.97 6.73
C ARG A 77 17.51 -15.01 6.92
N TYR A 78 17.02 -15.61 8.00
CA TYR A 78 15.60 -15.68 8.32
C TYR A 78 15.00 -14.29 8.56
N ILE A 79 15.68 -13.42 9.30
CA ILE A 79 15.25 -12.04 9.51
C ILE A 79 15.21 -11.26 8.19
N ALA A 80 16.18 -11.48 7.31
CA ALA A 80 16.18 -10.88 5.99
C ALA A 80 15.01 -11.37 5.11
N LEU A 81 14.74 -12.68 5.13
CA LEU A 81 13.59 -13.30 4.49
C LEU A 81 12.28 -12.69 4.98
N LEU A 82 12.07 -12.62 6.30
CA LEU A 82 10.89 -12.01 6.91
C LEU A 82 10.71 -10.56 6.49
N THR A 83 11.80 -9.81 6.42
CA THR A 83 11.76 -8.40 6.01
C THR A 83 11.38 -8.26 4.53
N ASN A 84 11.94 -9.10 3.65
CA ASN A 84 11.61 -9.07 2.23
C ASN A 84 10.11 -9.36 2.00
N ILE A 85 9.59 -10.42 2.62
CA ILE A 85 8.18 -10.79 2.44
C ILE A 85 7.22 -9.80 3.13
N LEU A 86 7.64 -9.17 4.25
CA LEU A 86 6.88 -8.12 4.94
C LEU A 86 6.51 -6.98 4.00
N TRP A 87 7.46 -6.48 3.19
CA TRP A 87 7.17 -5.37 2.27
C TRP A 87 6.29 -5.78 1.10
N LYS A 88 6.43 -7.01 0.60
CA LYS A 88 5.51 -7.57 -0.40
C LYS A 88 4.09 -7.73 0.16
N ALA A 89 3.98 -8.14 1.42
CA ALA A 89 2.73 -8.27 2.17
C ALA A 89 2.12 -6.92 2.55
N PHE A 90 2.89 -5.83 2.54
CA PHE A 90 2.49 -4.53 3.08
C PHE A 90 1.08 -4.08 2.66
N PRO A 91 0.65 -4.17 1.38
CA PRO A 91 -0.70 -3.73 1.00
C PRO A 91 -1.86 -4.55 1.60
N ALA A 92 -1.59 -5.77 2.06
CA ALA A 92 -2.57 -6.67 2.67
C ALA A 92 -2.44 -6.75 4.20
N ILE A 93 -1.47 -6.05 4.80
CA ILE A 93 -1.34 -5.94 6.25
C ILE A 93 -2.42 -4.97 6.78
N PRO A 94 -3.02 -5.22 7.96
CA PRO A 94 -4.01 -4.30 8.51
C PRO A 94 -3.41 -2.91 8.78
N ARG A 95 -4.17 -1.86 8.44
CA ARG A 95 -3.70 -0.46 8.41
C ARG A 95 -3.05 0.02 9.70
N ASN A 96 -3.56 -0.44 10.84
CA ASN A 96 -3.04 -0.11 12.17
C ASN A 96 -1.59 -0.57 12.40
N PHE A 97 -1.06 -1.50 11.60
CA PHE A 97 0.32 -1.96 11.69
C PHE A 97 1.30 -1.18 10.81
N HIS A 98 0.85 -0.43 9.79
CA HIS A 98 1.76 0.29 8.90
C HIS A 98 2.67 1.30 9.62
N PRO A 99 2.14 2.14 10.54
CA PRO A 99 3.00 3.04 11.32
C PRO A 99 4.08 2.27 12.08
N LYS A 100 3.73 1.12 12.66
CA LYS A 100 4.67 0.33 13.45
C LYS A 100 5.78 -0.30 12.61
N ILE A 101 5.45 -0.74 11.39
CA ILE A 101 6.44 -1.23 10.42
C ILE A 101 7.42 -0.08 10.08
N LEU A 102 6.90 1.12 9.82
CA LEU A 102 7.71 2.28 9.49
C LEU A 102 8.56 2.80 10.65
N GLU A 103 8.16 2.58 11.90
CA GLU A 103 8.94 2.94 13.08
C GLU A 103 10.12 2.00 13.36
N THR A 104 10.06 0.75 12.87
CA THR A 104 10.93 -0.33 13.37
C THR A 104 11.73 -1.07 12.30
N LYS A 105 11.41 -0.89 11.01
CA LYS A 105 12.00 -1.67 9.92
C LYS A 105 12.60 -0.86 8.80
N VAL A 106 12.49 0.47 8.79
CA VAL A 106 12.87 1.30 7.64
C VAL A 106 14.37 1.23 7.38
N ILE A 107 15.19 1.36 8.42
CA ILE A 107 16.66 1.37 8.26
C ILE A 107 17.16 -0.01 7.86
N TYR A 108 16.68 -1.05 8.55
CA TYR A 108 17.04 -2.42 8.19
C TYR A 108 16.69 -2.72 6.72
N SER A 109 15.54 -2.26 6.25
CA SER A 109 15.07 -2.49 4.87
C SER A 109 15.91 -1.74 3.83
N PHE A 110 16.27 -0.48 4.08
CA PHE A 110 17.13 0.29 3.18
C PHE A 110 18.54 -0.29 3.07
N ASN A 111 19.09 -0.78 4.17
CA ASN A 111 20.37 -1.49 4.20
C ASN A 111 20.34 -2.78 3.39
N ARG A 112 19.19 -3.46 3.34
CA ARG A 112 18.93 -4.63 2.47
C ARG A 112 18.52 -4.26 1.04
N LYS A 113 18.67 -2.98 0.66
CA LYS A 113 18.35 -2.45 -0.67
C LYS A 113 16.89 -2.64 -1.09
N ILE A 114 15.97 -2.76 -0.13
CA ILE A 114 14.52 -2.81 -0.39
C ILE A 114 14.03 -1.40 -0.72
N ASP A 115 13.22 -1.27 -1.78
CA ASP A 115 12.56 -0.01 -2.16
C ASP A 115 11.26 0.18 -1.36
N VAL A 116 11.42 0.58 -0.09
CA VAL A 116 10.33 0.88 0.85
C VAL A 116 9.31 1.86 0.26
N LYS A 117 9.79 2.90 -0.45
CA LYS A 117 8.95 3.94 -1.05
C LYS A 117 7.99 3.35 -2.08
N SER A 118 8.45 2.43 -2.93
CA SER A 118 7.61 1.79 -3.94
C SER A 118 6.50 0.94 -3.33
N TYR A 119 6.77 0.20 -2.25
CA TYR A 119 5.73 -0.59 -1.55
C TYR A 119 4.68 0.29 -0.88
N ILE A 120 5.09 1.37 -0.21
CA ILE A 120 4.15 2.32 0.39
C ILE A 120 3.34 3.03 -0.70
N LYS A 121 3.98 3.48 -1.78
CA LYS A 121 3.32 4.11 -2.92
C LYS A 121 2.24 3.19 -3.50
N ARG A 122 2.56 1.92 -3.67
CA ARG A 122 1.61 0.94 -4.18
C ARG A 122 0.41 0.76 -3.27
N TYR A 123 0.62 0.69 -1.96
CA TYR A 123 -0.48 0.64 -1.00
C TYR A 123 -1.33 1.91 -1.04
N LEU A 124 -0.71 3.10 -1.00
CA LEU A 124 -1.45 4.36 -1.06
C LEU A 124 -2.24 4.48 -2.37
N ASN A 125 -1.70 4.06 -3.51
CA ASN A 125 -2.40 4.05 -4.80
C ASN A 125 -3.69 3.19 -4.81
N LEU A 126 -3.89 2.28 -3.85
CA LEU A 126 -5.16 1.53 -3.72
C LEU A 126 -6.30 2.38 -3.12
N PHE A 127 -5.96 3.51 -2.47
CA PHE A 127 -6.90 4.37 -1.75
C PHE A 127 -6.85 5.83 -2.23
N GLU A 128 -5.74 6.25 -2.82
CA GLU A 128 -5.60 7.53 -3.50
C GLU A 128 -6.27 7.41 -4.89
N ASP A 129 -7.60 7.54 -4.92
CA ASP A 129 -8.29 7.83 -6.17
C ASP A 129 -7.77 9.18 -6.70
N ASN A 130 -7.67 9.33 -8.02
CA ASN A 130 -7.13 10.51 -8.73
C ASN A 130 -7.65 11.91 -8.30
N PHE A 131 -8.60 11.96 -7.36
CA PHE A 131 -9.22 13.17 -6.82
C PHE A 131 -8.77 13.57 -5.41
N ARG A 132 -8.27 12.65 -4.56
CA ARG A 132 -7.76 13.04 -3.24
C ARG A 132 -6.80 12.00 -2.61
N PRO A 133 -5.61 12.40 -2.13
CA PRO A 133 -4.77 11.51 -1.35
C PRO A 133 -5.48 11.11 -0.04
N ASP A 134 -5.24 9.90 0.46
CA ASP A 134 -5.59 9.50 1.83
C ASP A 134 -4.67 10.27 2.80
N GLU A 135 -5.02 11.53 3.01
CA GLU A 135 -4.29 12.50 3.83
C GLU A 135 -4.08 11.96 5.25
N GLU A 136 -5.04 11.19 5.78
CA GLU A 136 -4.96 10.64 7.12
C GLU A 136 -3.91 9.54 7.22
N GLU A 137 -3.97 8.55 6.33
CA GLU A 137 -3.04 7.43 6.33
C GLU A 137 -1.61 7.90 6.04
N ARG A 138 -1.45 8.79 5.05
CA ARG A 138 -0.17 9.44 4.74
C ARG A 138 0.38 10.20 5.95
N ARG A 139 -0.47 10.93 6.69
CA ARG A 139 -0.07 11.64 7.91
C ARG A 139 0.38 10.67 9.01
N LYS A 140 -0.28 9.52 9.19
CA LYS A 140 0.13 8.48 10.14
C LYS A 140 1.51 7.90 9.78
N MET A 141 1.72 7.60 8.49
CA MET A 141 3.01 7.12 7.99
C MET A 141 4.12 8.17 8.13
N LEU A 142 3.82 9.43 7.80
CA LEU A 142 4.75 10.55 8.00
C LEU A 142 5.13 10.68 9.47
N TYR A 143 4.15 10.64 10.38
CA TYR A 143 4.39 10.70 11.82
C TYR A 143 5.29 9.56 12.31
N ALA A 144 5.06 8.33 11.83
CA ALA A 144 5.87 7.17 12.15
C ALA A 144 7.34 7.37 11.72
N VAL A 145 7.57 7.84 10.49
CA VAL A 145 8.93 8.13 9.99
C VAL A 145 9.58 9.26 10.78
N THR A 146 8.85 10.33 11.13
CA THR A 146 9.44 11.45 11.90
C THR A 146 9.72 11.12 13.37
N ASN A 147 9.11 10.06 13.90
CA ASN A 147 9.33 9.60 15.28
C ASN A 147 10.12 8.29 15.37
N ASN A 148 10.67 7.82 14.25
CA ASN A 148 11.44 6.59 14.18
C ASN A 148 12.76 6.70 14.99
N GLU A 149 13.03 5.68 15.81
CA GLU A 149 14.17 5.59 16.74
C GLU A 149 15.30 4.68 16.24
N GLU A 150 15.19 4.14 15.02
CA GLU A 150 16.28 3.39 14.37
C GLU A 150 17.51 4.30 14.17
N ARG A 151 18.70 3.73 14.36
CA ARG A 151 19.98 4.45 14.27
C ARG A 151 20.52 4.52 12.84
N ILE A 152 21.15 5.64 12.49
CA ILE A 152 21.97 5.83 11.29
C ILE A 152 23.32 6.40 11.72
N GLY A 153 24.39 5.62 11.58
CA GLY A 153 25.72 5.96 12.09
C GLY A 153 25.88 5.81 13.61
N ASN A 154 27.10 6.05 14.08
CA ASN A 154 27.51 5.81 15.47
C ASN A 154 27.85 7.09 16.25
N GLN A 155 28.04 8.22 15.56
CA GLN A 155 28.45 9.48 16.16
C GLN A 155 27.23 10.35 16.51
N PRO A 156 27.21 11.04 17.66
CA PRO A 156 26.11 11.93 18.01
C PRO A 156 25.98 13.09 17.01
N ILE A 157 24.73 13.53 16.81
CA ILE A 157 24.37 14.64 15.92
C ILE A 157 24.44 15.94 16.73
N ASN A 158 25.15 16.95 16.20
CA ASN A 158 25.12 18.29 16.77
C ASN A 158 23.94 19.05 16.18
N LEU A 159 22.84 19.19 16.95
CA LEU A 159 21.69 19.98 16.51
C LEU A 159 21.95 21.48 16.70
N LYS A 160 21.24 22.33 15.95
CA LYS A 160 21.34 23.80 16.10
C LYS A 160 21.04 24.32 17.51
N THR A 161 20.29 23.57 18.31
CA THR A 161 20.00 23.90 19.72
C THR A 161 21.20 23.67 20.64
N GLN A 162 22.37 23.31 20.09
CA GLN A 162 23.61 22.98 20.81
C GLN A 162 23.57 21.68 21.61
N ASP A 163 22.48 20.91 21.50
CA ASP A 163 22.38 19.59 22.11
C ASP A 163 23.03 18.52 21.23
N LYS A 164 23.87 17.69 21.85
CA LYS A 164 24.29 16.42 21.26
C LYS A 164 23.10 15.45 21.32
N ALA A 165 22.60 15.06 20.16
CA ALA A 165 21.47 14.15 20.05
C ALA A 165 21.93 12.75 19.57
N PRO A 166 21.24 11.67 19.97
CA PRO A 166 21.55 10.33 19.46
C PRO A 166 21.32 10.26 17.94
N PRO A 167 22.11 9.45 17.21
CA PRO A 167 22.06 9.36 15.75
C PRO A 167 20.88 8.53 15.23
N ILE A 168 19.66 8.90 15.61
CA ILE A 168 18.43 8.23 15.20
C ILE A 168 17.71 8.98 14.08
N VAL A 169 16.86 8.29 13.31
CA VAL A 169 16.08 8.84 12.19
C VAL A 169 15.40 10.15 12.56
N LYS A 170 14.67 10.18 13.69
CA LYS A 170 14.01 11.38 14.23
C LYS A 170 14.94 12.59 14.29
N ASN A 171 16.17 12.43 14.80
CA ASN A 171 17.10 13.54 14.97
C ASN A 171 17.78 13.93 13.67
N TRP A 172 18.05 12.97 12.78
CA TRP A 172 18.54 13.24 11.43
C TRP A 172 17.54 14.07 10.61
N LEU A 173 16.25 13.73 10.70
CA LEU A 173 15.20 14.51 10.04
C LEU A 173 15.03 15.90 10.66
N ARG A 174 15.20 16.05 11.98
CA ARG A 174 15.23 17.38 12.64
C ARG A 174 16.41 18.23 12.15
N ASP A 175 17.60 17.65 12.02
CA ASP A 175 18.78 18.35 11.49
C ASP A 175 18.55 18.79 10.04
N PHE A 176 18.02 17.90 9.20
CA PHE A 176 17.66 18.20 7.81
C PHE A 176 16.60 19.31 7.70
N VAL A 177 15.49 19.22 8.43
CA VAL A 177 14.45 20.27 8.43
C VAL A 177 15.01 21.61 8.92
N SER A 178 15.89 21.58 9.92
CA SER A 178 16.57 22.78 10.41
C SER A 178 17.52 23.37 9.36
N TYR A 179 18.14 22.54 8.52
CA TYR A 179 18.96 22.99 7.40
C TYR A 179 18.12 23.69 6.31
N LEU A 180 16.95 23.13 5.97
CA LEU A 180 16.02 23.68 4.98
C LEU A 180 15.49 25.07 5.34
N SER A 181 15.35 25.42 6.62
CA SER A 181 14.83 26.74 7.02
C SER A 181 15.68 27.92 6.55
N LYS A 182 16.87 27.68 5.96
CA LYS A 182 17.73 28.69 5.34
C LYS A 182 17.58 28.77 3.81
N ASN A 183 17.05 27.75 3.13
CA ASN A 183 16.99 27.64 1.66
C ASN A 183 15.64 27.01 1.21
N PHE A 184 14.90 27.70 0.34
CA PHE A 184 13.52 27.34 -0.06
C PHE A 184 13.39 26.04 -0.88
N ALA A 185 12.20 25.43 -0.77
CA ALA A 185 11.66 24.23 -1.45
C ALA A 185 12.43 22.92 -1.24
N GLY A 186 11.99 22.05 -0.32
CA GLY A 186 12.64 20.77 0.02
C GLY A 186 12.64 19.72 -1.10
N GLY A 187 13.33 20.00 -2.21
CA GLY A 187 13.53 19.14 -3.36
C GLY A 187 14.84 18.36 -3.32
N LYS A 188 15.18 17.75 -4.46
CA LYS A 188 16.39 16.92 -4.63
C LYS A 188 17.68 17.75 -4.48
N PHE A 189 17.66 19.02 -4.86
CA PHE A 189 18.84 19.89 -4.79
C PHE A 189 19.25 20.14 -3.34
N GLU A 190 18.28 20.41 -2.47
CA GLU A 190 18.48 20.68 -1.05
C GLU A 190 18.96 19.42 -0.33
N GLN A 191 18.42 18.26 -0.71
CA GLN A 191 18.92 16.97 -0.23
C GLN A 191 20.39 16.77 -0.58
N ILE A 192 20.78 16.98 -1.84
CA ILE A 192 22.18 16.87 -2.28
C ILE A 192 23.07 17.87 -1.51
N SER A 193 22.63 19.12 -1.41
CA SER A 193 23.36 20.18 -0.72
C SER A 193 23.56 19.85 0.77
N TYR A 194 22.52 19.36 1.43
CA TYR A 194 22.57 18.89 2.82
C TYR A 194 23.56 17.72 2.98
N LEU A 195 23.48 16.70 2.13
CA LEU A 195 24.34 15.52 2.22
C LEU A 195 25.82 15.85 2.01
N ASN A 196 26.12 16.88 1.20
CA ASN A 196 27.49 17.29 0.89
C ASN A 196 28.07 18.33 1.87
N SER A 197 27.22 19.21 2.42
CA SER A 197 27.69 20.39 3.16
C SER A 197 27.52 20.29 4.67
N ASN A 198 26.70 19.37 5.17
CA ASN A 198 26.41 19.27 6.60
C ASN A 198 27.56 18.55 7.35
N GLN A 199 28.05 19.18 8.43
CA GLN A 199 29.15 18.64 9.25
C GLN A 199 28.84 17.32 9.96
N ASN A 200 27.57 17.09 10.35
CA ASN A 200 27.15 15.81 10.92
C ASN A 200 27.20 14.72 9.85
N VAL A 201 26.71 15.01 8.63
CA VAL A 201 26.71 14.05 7.51
C VAL A 201 28.12 13.72 7.05
N ALA A 202 29.06 14.68 7.10
CA ALA A 202 30.46 14.45 6.73
C ALA A 202 31.11 13.30 7.53
N LYS A 203 30.64 13.03 8.75
CA LYS A 203 31.14 11.98 9.66
C LYS A 203 30.51 10.60 9.42
N LEU A 204 29.49 10.50 8.57
CA LEU A 204 28.82 9.24 8.26
C LEU A 204 29.65 8.39 7.30
N SER A 205 29.53 7.07 7.44
CA SER A 205 30.00 6.11 6.43
C SER A 205 29.24 6.30 5.11
N GLN A 206 29.79 5.82 3.99
CA GLN A 206 29.12 5.92 2.70
C GLN A 206 27.76 5.20 2.70
N GLN A 207 27.68 4.03 3.34
CA GLN A 207 26.42 3.28 3.50
C GLN A 207 25.39 4.05 4.34
N ASP A 208 25.82 4.69 5.43
CA ASP A 208 24.93 5.51 6.25
C ASP A 208 24.44 6.75 5.49
N LYS A 209 25.30 7.39 4.67
CA LYS A 209 24.90 8.50 3.81
C LYS A 209 23.84 8.08 2.79
N GLU A 210 24.02 6.93 2.14
CA GLU A 210 23.01 6.36 1.24
C GLU A 210 21.69 6.09 1.97
N THR A 211 21.76 5.52 3.17
CA THR A 211 20.58 5.21 3.99
C THR A 211 19.86 6.49 4.41
N LEU A 212 20.59 7.50 4.90
CA LEU A 212 20.05 8.80 5.25
C LEU A 212 19.40 9.48 4.04
N SER A 213 20.02 9.38 2.86
CA SER A 213 19.46 9.90 1.61
C SER A 213 18.08 9.28 1.31
N LYS A 214 17.95 7.95 1.41
CA LYS A 214 16.66 7.26 1.21
C LYS A 214 15.61 7.65 2.26
N VAL A 215 16.01 7.84 3.51
CA VAL A 215 15.13 8.30 4.60
C VAL A 215 14.60 9.71 4.32
N ILE A 216 15.47 10.64 3.91
CA ILE A 216 15.09 12.00 3.54
C ILE A 216 14.13 11.99 2.34
N GLU A 217 14.42 11.17 1.32
CA GLU A 217 13.57 11.02 0.15
C GLU A 217 12.17 10.50 0.54
N LEU A 218 12.10 9.47 1.38
CA LEU A 218 10.84 8.92 1.88
C LEU A 218 10.05 9.98 2.66
N TYR A 219 10.71 10.71 3.57
CA TYR A 219 10.10 11.80 4.32
C TYR A 219 9.53 12.89 3.40
N ALA A 220 10.33 13.36 2.42
CA ALA A 220 9.92 14.40 1.48
C ALA A 220 8.70 13.96 0.66
N TRP A 221 8.71 12.72 0.15
CA TRP A 221 7.61 12.15 -0.62
C TRP A 221 6.33 11.94 0.23
N LEU A 222 6.46 11.53 1.49
CA LEU A 222 5.30 11.42 2.40
C LEU A 222 4.72 12.80 2.75
N LYS A 223 5.57 13.80 2.96
CA LYS A 223 5.17 15.17 3.33
C LYS A 223 4.49 15.92 2.19
N THR A 224 5.06 15.84 0.99
CA THR A 224 4.57 16.53 -0.20
C THR A 224 4.39 15.48 -1.29
N PRO A 225 3.22 14.84 -1.41
CA PRO A 225 2.96 13.93 -2.51
C PRO A 225 3.17 14.69 -3.82
N PRO A 226 3.78 14.06 -4.84
CA PRO A 226 3.81 14.65 -6.16
C PRO A 226 2.35 14.89 -6.55
N VAL A 227 2.00 16.17 -6.80
CA VAL A 227 0.74 16.48 -7.47
C VAL A 227 0.83 15.70 -8.77
N LEU A 228 -0.03 14.70 -8.96
CA LEU A 228 -0.17 14.08 -10.25
C LEU A 228 -0.53 15.23 -11.17
N GLU A 229 0.42 15.66 -12.00
CA GLU A 229 0.12 16.53 -13.11
C GLU A 229 -0.94 15.75 -13.87
N ILE A 230 -2.20 16.18 -13.71
CA ILE A 230 -3.27 15.78 -14.59
C ILE A 230 -2.73 16.22 -15.93
N VAL A 231 -2.15 15.27 -16.66
CA VAL A 231 -1.86 15.43 -18.07
C VAL A 231 -3.21 15.85 -18.59
N LYS A 232 -3.37 17.16 -18.80
CA LYS A 232 -4.49 17.69 -19.53
C LYS A 232 -4.29 16.99 -20.84
N GLU A 233 -5.09 15.95 -21.05
CA GLU A 233 -5.13 15.25 -22.29
C GLU A 233 -5.48 16.38 -23.25
N ASP A 234 -4.44 16.88 -23.93
CA ASP A 234 -4.60 17.87 -24.97
C ASP A 234 -5.48 17.13 -25.95
N THR A 235 -6.79 17.40 -25.85
CA THR A 235 -7.72 17.27 -26.95
C THR A 235 -7.25 18.27 -28.00
N GLU A 236 -6.05 18.06 -28.54
CA GLU A 236 -5.77 18.28 -29.93
C GLU A 236 -6.85 17.50 -30.66
N LYS A 237 -7.95 18.21 -30.91
CA LYS A 237 -8.85 17.90 -32.01
C LYS A 237 -7.94 17.71 -33.20
N LYS A 238 -7.57 16.47 -33.51
CA LYS A 238 -6.93 16.14 -34.76
C LYS A 238 -7.84 16.76 -35.83
N PRO A 239 -7.38 17.77 -36.59
CA PRO A 239 -8.17 18.24 -37.70
C PRO A 239 -8.41 17.02 -38.57
N ILE A 240 -9.67 16.78 -38.91
CA ILE A 240 -10.05 15.75 -39.86
C ILE A 240 -9.21 16.02 -41.10
N VAL A 241 -8.20 15.19 -41.33
CA VAL A 241 -7.38 15.26 -42.54
C VAL A 241 -8.31 14.88 -43.67
N GLU A 242 -8.82 15.90 -44.36
CA GLU A 242 -9.46 15.74 -45.66
C GLU A 242 -8.44 15.06 -46.57
N MET A 243 -8.73 13.82 -46.97
CA MET A 243 -7.86 12.98 -47.78
C MET A 243 -7.59 13.66 -49.12
N LYS A 244 -6.48 14.41 -49.21
CA LYS A 244 -5.91 14.77 -50.50
C LYS A 244 -5.24 13.53 -51.11
N LYS A 245 -5.70 13.22 -52.32
CA LYS A 245 -5.21 12.18 -53.23
C LYS A 245 -3.66 12.11 -53.26
N PRO A 246 -3.05 10.92 -53.27
CA PRO A 246 -1.60 10.79 -53.37
C PRO A 246 -1.10 11.33 -54.71
N GLN A 247 -0.23 12.32 -54.69
CA GLN A 247 0.65 12.64 -55.81
C GLN A 247 1.99 11.95 -55.58
N VAL A 248 2.40 11.17 -56.58
CA VAL A 248 3.67 10.45 -56.68
C VAL A 248 4.82 11.46 -56.78
N PRO A 249 5.84 11.41 -55.91
CA PRO A 249 7.08 12.16 -56.13
C PRO A 249 8.07 11.34 -56.96
N GLU A 250 8.59 11.97 -58.02
CA GLU A 250 9.76 11.53 -58.78
C GLU A 250 11.04 11.49 -57.92
N PRO A 251 12.02 10.62 -58.29
CA PRO A 251 13.27 10.47 -57.56
C PRO A 251 14.29 11.55 -57.97
N THR A 252 14.61 12.47 -57.06
CA THR A 252 15.75 13.38 -57.24
C THR A 252 16.97 12.86 -56.50
N ALA A 253 17.93 12.36 -57.28
CA ALA A 253 19.28 12.06 -56.86
C ALA A 253 20.00 13.33 -56.38
N GLY A 254 20.62 13.28 -55.20
CA GLY A 254 21.34 14.41 -54.62
C GLY A 254 22.34 13.95 -53.58
N SER A 255 23.48 13.46 -54.06
CA SER A 255 24.68 13.10 -53.30
C SER A 255 25.18 14.27 -52.43
N ARG A 256 25.33 14.06 -51.12
CA ARG A 256 26.13 14.93 -50.25
C ARG A 256 27.19 14.10 -49.53
N ASN A 257 28.43 14.29 -50.01
CA ASN A 257 29.66 13.88 -49.35
C ASN A 257 29.77 14.52 -47.96
N PHE A 258 29.82 13.71 -46.91
CA PHE A 258 30.29 14.12 -45.60
C PHE A 258 31.79 13.83 -45.47
N LYS A 259 32.58 14.88 -45.24
CA LYS A 259 33.99 14.77 -44.82
C LYS A 259 34.05 14.17 -43.40
N PRO A 260 34.94 13.20 -43.11
CA PRO A 260 35.16 12.71 -41.76
C PRO A 260 35.93 13.75 -40.92
N ALA A 261 35.49 13.91 -39.66
CA ALA A 261 36.14 14.74 -38.66
C ALA A 261 37.44 14.08 -38.14
N PRO A 262 38.45 14.87 -37.72
CA PRO A 262 39.70 14.34 -37.18
C PRO A 262 39.52 13.80 -35.75
N PRO A 263 40.34 12.81 -35.34
CA PRO A 263 40.28 12.21 -34.00
C PRO A 263 40.84 13.15 -32.91
N PRO A 264 40.36 13.03 -31.65
CA PRO A 264 40.81 13.84 -30.54
C PRO A 264 42.24 13.48 -30.09
N PRO A 265 43.01 14.44 -29.56
CA PRO A 265 44.37 14.21 -29.06
C PRO A 265 44.37 13.38 -27.77
N GLN A 266 45.33 12.45 -27.67
CA GLN A 266 45.55 11.63 -26.49
C GLN A 266 46.08 12.47 -25.31
N PRO A 267 45.74 12.12 -24.04
CA PRO A 267 46.27 12.81 -22.87
C PRO A 267 47.70 12.34 -22.59
N ASN A 268 48.63 13.29 -22.51
CA ASN A 268 49.97 13.09 -22.02
C ASN A 268 49.97 12.52 -20.59
N GLU A 269 50.67 11.41 -20.40
CA GLU A 269 51.04 10.85 -19.11
C GLU A 269 51.95 11.84 -18.36
N LEU A 270 51.39 12.56 -17.39
CA LEU A 270 52.19 13.14 -16.31
C LEU A 270 52.41 12.08 -15.23
N ARG A 271 53.52 11.34 -15.37
CA ARG A 271 54.18 10.68 -14.23
C ARG A 271 54.59 11.76 -13.23
N ARG A 272 53.87 11.84 -12.10
CA ARG A 272 54.41 12.42 -10.86
C ARG A 272 54.76 11.27 -9.94
N GLU A 273 56.06 11.11 -9.72
CA GLU A 273 56.62 10.42 -8.58
C GLU A 273 56.15 11.15 -7.32
N LEU A 274 55.42 10.44 -6.47
CA LEU A 274 55.07 10.87 -5.12
C LEU A 274 55.81 9.93 -4.18
N GLU A 275 56.85 10.47 -3.58
CA GLU A 275 57.56 9.89 -2.46
C GLU A 275 56.57 9.62 -1.33
N THR A 276 56.52 8.35 -0.89
CA THR A 276 55.83 7.89 0.30
C THR A 276 56.49 8.46 1.56
N PRO A 277 55.75 9.17 2.44
CA PRO A 277 56.19 9.41 3.81
C PRO A 277 55.87 8.20 4.68
N GLU A 278 56.85 7.74 5.43
CA GLU A 278 56.71 6.71 6.47
C GLU A 278 55.65 7.12 7.51
N LEU A 279 54.73 6.20 7.81
CA LEU A 279 53.72 6.34 8.85
C LEU A 279 54.28 5.84 10.19
N PRO A 280 54.05 6.52 11.33
CA PRO A 280 54.45 6.02 12.64
C PRO A 280 53.53 4.89 13.15
N GLU A 281 54.12 3.95 13.88
CA GLU A 281 53.46 2.86 14.59
C GLU A 281 52.39 3.36 15.57
N HIS A 282 51.12 3.01 15.31
CA HIS A 282 50.04 3.21 16.26
C HIS A 282 49.84 1.99 17.18
N LYS A 283 50.06 2.23 18.47
CA LYS A 283 49.76 1.36 19.60
C LYS A 283 48.30 0.89 19.60
N GLN A 284 48.14 -0.39 19.95
CA GLN A 284 46.89 -1.09 20.21
C GLN A 284 45.97 -0.30 21.16
N GLN A 285 44.77 0.03 20.68
CA GLN A 285 43.65 0.50 21.49
C GLN A 285 42.65 -0.65 21.67
N THR A 286 42.34 -0.88 22.94
CA THR A 286 41.38 -1.80 23.54
C THR A 286 40.04 -1.93 22.83
N GLU A 287 39.56 -3.18 22.75
CA GLU A 287 38.21 -3.59 22.39
C GLU A 287 37.14 -2.74 23.10
N ALA A 288 36.32 -2.06 22.31
CA ALA A 288 35.06 -1.51 22.75
C ALA A 288 33.94 -2.52 22.43
N GLU A 289 33.22 -2.96 23.45
CA GLU A 289 32.05 -3.83 23.34
C GLU A 289 31.04 -3.26 22.34
N SER A 290 30.68 -4.08 21.36
CA SER A 290 29.63 -3.76 20.39
C SER A 290 28.26 -3.67 21.09
N PRO A 291 27.45 -2.62 20.85
CA PRO A 291 26.13 -2.52 21.46
C PRO A 291 25.15 -3.56 20.88
N LYS A 292 24.45 -4.26 21.78
CA LYS A 292 23.44 -5.28 21.49
C LYS A 292 22.38 -4.78 20.47
N PRO A 293 21.98 -5.61 19.49
CA PRO A 293 20.91 -5.27 18.56
C PRO A 293 19.55 -5.13 19.28
N MET A 294 18.75 -4.19 18.78
CA MET A 294 17.45 -3.76 19.28
C MET A 294 16.39 -4.90 19.19
N ASN A 295 15.59 -5.04 20.25
CA ASN A 295 14.83 -6.25 20.56
C ASN A 295 13.52 -6.41 19.74
N LEU A 296 13.52 -7.38 18.82
CA LEU A 296 12.37 -7.82 18.01
C LEU A 296 11.21 -8.40 18.86
N GLU A 297 11.48 -8.87 20.08
CA GLU A 297 10.50 -9.47 20.99
C GLU A 297 9.43 -8.46 21.45
N GLN A 298 9.77 -7.17 21.54
CA GLN A 298 8.79 -6.15 21.94
C GLN A 298 7.72 -5.90 20.86
N PHE A 299 8.07 -6.09 19.58
CA PHE A 299 7.11 -5.98 18.48
C PHE A 299 6.09 -7.12 18.51
N ILE A 300 6.57 -8.35 18.70
CA ILE A 300 5.73 -9.56 18.77
C ILE A 300 4.75 -9.49 19.95
N LYS A 301 5.24 -9.11 21.14
CA LYS A 301 4.40 -8.96 22.33
C LYS A 301 3.28 -7.91 22.14
N SER A 302 3.52 -6.85 21.38
CA SER A 302 2.50 -5.82 21.13
C SER A 302 1.31 -6.29 20.28
N GLN A 303 1.46 -7.37 19.48
CA GLN A 303 0.34 -7.95 18.73
C GLN A 303 -0.62 -8.79 19.61
N GLN A 304 -0.16 -9.26 20.77
CA GLN A 304 -0.96 -10.10 21.68
C GLN A 304 -1.88 -9.28 22.60
N THR A 305 -1.44 -8.10 23.06
CA THR A 305 -2.21 -7.28 24.01
C THR A 305 -3.54 -6.77 23.43
N VAL A 306 -3.61 -6.60 22.09
CA VAL A 306 -4.84 -6.17 21.41
C VAL A 306 -5.86 -7.33 21.32
N ARG A 307 -5.40 -8.58 21.16
CA ARG A 307 -6.30 -9.74 21.04
C ARG A 307 -6.94 -10.19 22.36
N HIS A 308 -6.30 -9.96 23.52
CA HIS A 308 -6.87 -10.33 24.82
C HIS A 308 -7.83 -9.29 25.40
N SER A 309 -7.63 -8.00 25.13
CA SER A 309 -8.50 -6.93 25.66
C SER A 309 -9.87 -6.81 24.98
N GLU A 310 -10.05 -7.42 23.80
CA GLU A 310 -11.33 -7.45 23.08
C GLU A 310 -12.20 -8.67 23.47
N ALA A 311 -11.59 -9.75 23.96
CA ALA A 311 -12.30 -10.94 24.45
C ALA A 311 -12.90 -10.74 25.87
N GLU A 312 -12.29 -9.91 26.72
CA GLU A 312 -12.79 -9.65 28.08
C GLU A 312 -13.91 -8.59 28.16
N ARG A 313 -14.19 -7.86 27.07
CA ARG A 313 -15.25 -6.83 27.04
C ARG A 313 -16.63 -7.35 26.65
N ILE A 314 -16.75 -8.59 26.20
CA ILE A 314 -18.05 -9.21 25.90
C ILE A 314 -18.43 -10.10 27.08
N GLY A 315 -19.03 -9.49 28.10
CA GLY A 315 -19.68 -10.21 29.19
C GLY A 315 -20.88 -10.99 28.67
N ILE A 316 -20.68 -12.25 28.30
CA ILE A 316 -21.77 -13.16 27.93
C ILE A 316 -22.35 -13.76 29.21
N GLU A 317 -23.41 -13.13 29.69
CA GLU A 317 -24.30 -13.67 30.71
C GLU A 317 -25.02 -14.92 30.14
N LYS A 318 -24.85 -16.07 30.80
CA LYS A 318 -25.42 -17.35 30.39
C LYS A 318 -26.95 -17.34 30.57
N LEU A 319 -27.69 -17.30 29.46
CA LEU A 319 -29.14 -17.56 29.47
C LEU A 319 -29.45 -19.08 29.46
N PRO A 320 -30.54 -19.50 30.12
CA PRO A 320 -30.90 -20.91 30.27
C PRO A 320 -31.52 -21.49 28.99
N VAL A 321 -31.08 -22.70 28.65
CA VAL A 321 -31.50 -23.48 27.48
C VAL A 321 -32.85 -24.14 27.75
N ALA A 322 -33.86 -23.82 26.94
CA ALA A 322 -35.15 -24.53 26.92
C ALA A 322 -35.09 -25.79 26.02
N PRO A 323 -35.84 -26.87 26.35
CA PRO A 323 -35.73 -28.14 25.64
C PRO A 323 -36.47 -28.12 24.29
N ARG A 324 -35.79 -28.62 23.24
CA ARG A 324 -36.31 -28.80 21.88
C ARG A 324 -37.30 -29.97 21.82
N GLN A 325 -38.46 -29.75 21.19
CA GLN A 325 -39.37 -30.80 20.76
C GLN A 325 -38.95 -31.43 19.41
N PRO A 326 -39.35 -32.69 19.14
CA PRO A 326 -38.91 -33.43 17.96
C PRO A 326 -39.76 -33.12 16.72
N ASN A 327 -39.07 -33.06 15.57
CA ASN A 327 -39.59 -32.75 14.24
C ASN A 327 -40.61 -33.78 13.73
N SER A 328 -41.72 -33.27 13.20
CA SER A 328 -42.60 -33.96 12.26
C SER A 328 -42.01 -33.90 10.84
N ARG A 329 -42.32 -34.97 10.11
CA ARG A 329 -41.76 -35.44 8.85
C ARG A 329 -42.67 -34.94 7.71
N GLU A 330 -42.14 -34.17 6.76
CA GLU A 330 -42.82 -33.85 5.50
C GLU A 330 -42.20 -34.64 4.34
N GLU A 331 -43.10 -35.27 3.58
CA GLU A 331 -42.85 -36.10 2.41
C GLU A 331 -42.40 -35.24 1.22
N ILE A 332 -41.31 -35.66 0.55
CA ILE A 332 -40.93 -35.12 -0.76
C ILE A 332 -41.26 -36.19 -1.79
N ALA A 333 -42.26 -35.88 -2.62
CA ALA A 333 -42.63 -36.65 -3.79
C ALA A 333 -41.54 -36.56 -4.87
N THR A 334 -41.10 -37.71 -5.32
CA THR A 334 -40.23 -37.91 -6.48
C THR A 334 -41.03 -37.77 -7.78
N SER A 335 -40.63 -36.82 -8.64
CA SER A 335 -41.04 -36.83 -10.05
C SER A 335 -39.81 -36.76 -10.95
N SER A 336 -39.50 -37.90 -11.54
CA SER A 336 -38.56 -38.11 -12.64
C SER A 336 -39.13 -37.57 -13.96
N ALA A 337 -38.32 -36.78 -14.69
CA ALA A 337 -38.51 -36.54 -16.12
C ALA A 337 -37.14 -36.44 -16.81
N THR A 338 -36.82 -37.47 -17.57
CA THR A 338 -35.75 -37.56 -18.56
C THR A 338 -36.01 -36.61 -19.72
N GLY A 339 -35.04 -35.75 -20.03
CA GLY A 339 -35.03 -34.91 -21.22
C GLY A 339 -33.59 -34.68 -21.68
N VAL A 340 -33.17 -35.44 -22.69
CA VAL A 340 -31.90 -35.28 -23.40
C VAL A 340 -31.99 -34.01 -24.27
N GLY A 341 -31.16 -33.02 -23.96
CA GLY A 341 -31.06 -31.76 -24.69
C GLY A 341 -29.61 -31.39 -24.98
N THR A 342 -29.28 -31.29 -26.26
CA THR A 342 -27.99 -30.90 -26.86
C THR A 342 -27.42 -29.57 -26.35
N PRO A 343 -26.08 -29.37 -26.36
CA PRO A 343 -25.45 -28.16 -25.85
C PRO A 343 -25.61 -27.01 -26.85
N ARG A 344 -26.34 -25.95 -26.47
CA ARG A 344 -26.36 -24.67 -27.19
C ARG A 344 -25.27 -23.74 -26.66
N LYS A 345 -24.46 -23.25 -27.61
CA LYS A 345 -23.51 -22.13 -27.50
C LYS A 345 -24.20 -20.84 -27.02
N ASP A 346 -23.46 -20.11 -26.19
CA ASP A 346 -23.43 -18.64 -26.06
C ASP A 346 -24.76 -17.86 -26.11
N GLU A 347 -25.32 -17.59 -24.92
CA GLU A 347 -26.09 -16.37 -24.67
C GLU A 347 -25.45 -15.61 -23.51
N VAL A 348 -24.70 -14.56 -23.83
CA VAL A 348 -24.36 -13.49 -22.89
C VAL A 348 -25.67 -12.79 -22.53
N ARG A 349 -26.31 -13.26 -21.46
CA ARG A 349 -27.52 -12.68 -20.89
C ARG A 349 -27.19 -11.25 -20.46
N VAL A 350 -27.63 -10.26 -21.24
CA VAL A 350 -27.55 -8.83 -20.89
C VAL A 350 -28.24 -8.68 -19.53
N ARG A 351 -27.43 -8.52 -18.46
CA ARG A 351 -27.93 -8.38 -17.10
C ARG A 351 -28.82 -7.12 -17.05
N GLY A 352 -30.13 -7.31 -16.91
CA GLY A 352 -31.11 -6.24 -16.91
C GLY A 352 -30.89 -5.19 -15.81
N ALA A 353 -31.45 -4.00 -16.04
CA ALA A 353 -31.47 -2.91 -15.07
C ALA A 353 -32.09 -3.36 -13.74
N LEU A 354 -31.52 -2.88 -12.64
CA LEU A 354 -32.05 -3.12 -11.30
C LEU A 354 -33.42 -2.44 -11.19
N LYS A 355 -34.45 -3.16 -10.72
CA LYS A 355 -35.81 -2.60 -10.59
C LYS A 355 -36.04 -2.05 -9.19
N SER A 356 -35.53 -2.71 -8.15
CA SER A 356 -35.63 -2.27 -6.76
C SER A 356 -34.36 -2.57 -5.96
N LEU A 357 -34.13 -1.86 -4.85
CA LEU A 357 -33.02 -2.18 -3.93
C LEU A 357 -33.15 -3.61 -3.37
N ASN A 358 -34.38 -4.12 -3.20
CA ASN A 358 -34.61 -5.49 -2.74
C ASN A 358 -34.11 -6.55 -3.74
N ASP A 359 -33.90 -6.18 -5.00
CA ASP A 359 -33.39 -7.09 -6.04
C ASP A 359 -31.86 -7.26 -5.97
N ILE A 360 -31.16 -6.56 -5.07
CA ILE A 360 -29.72 -6.67 -4.88
C ILE A 360 -29.39 -8.04 -4.27
N LYS A 361 -28.90 -8.95 -5.10
CA LYS A 361 -28.55 -10.33 -4.72
C LYS A 361 -27.04 -10.57 -4.69
N VAL A 362 -26.31 -9.95 -5.62
CA VAL A 362 -24.85 -10.07 -5.71
C VAL A 362 -24.18 -8.70 -5.59
N ILE A 363 -22.86 -8.70 -5.31
CA ILE A 363 -22.07 -7.48 -5.14
C ILE A 363 -22.16 -6.58 -6.38
N GLU A 364 -22.17 -7.16 -7.58
CA GLU A 364 -22.25 -6.42 -8.85
C GLU A 364 -23.58 -5.66 -9.03
N ASP A 365 -24.65 -6.05 -8.32
CA ASP A 365 -25.92 -5.32 -8.39
C ASP A 365 -25.84 -3.95 -7.72
N LEU A 366 -24.91 -3.77 -6.76
CA LEU A 366 -24.66 -2.46 -6.15
C LEU A 366 -24.18 -1.43 -7.18
N LYS A 367 -23.49 -1.84 -8.25
CA LYS A 367 -23.05 -0.94 -9.33
C LYS A 367 -24.22 -0.34 -10.12
N LYS A 368 -25.42 -0.91 -10.01
CA LYS A 368 -26.61 -0.51 -10.76
C LYS A 368 -27.54 0.39 -9.96
N VAL A 369 -27.17 0.77 -8.74
CA VAL A 369 -28.00 1.60 -7.88
C VAL A 369 -28.01 3.05 -8.40
N GLU A 370 -29.21 3.60 -8.53
CA GLU A 370 -29.49 4.94 -9.06
C GLU A 370 -30.38 5.74 -8.10
N VAL A 371 -30.47 7.06 -8.28
CA VAL A 371 -31.31 7.97 -7.46
C VAL A 371 -32.78 7.53 -7.41
N GLY A 372 -33.33 7.04 -8.53
CA GLY A 372 -34.70 6.55 -8.59
C GLY A 372 -35.01 5.44 -7.57
N HIS A 373 -34.02 4.64 -7.18
CA HIS A 373 -34.20 3.56 -6.21
C HIS A 373 -34.41 4.08 -4.79
N LEU A 374 -33.81 5.22 -4.42
CA LEU A 374 -34.03 5.85 -3.10
C LEU A 374 -35.45 6.41 -2.94
N ARG A 375 -36.19 6.56 -4.04
CA ARG A 375 -37.54 7.17 -4.07
C ARG A 375 -38.67 6.14 -4.04
N GLN A 376 -38.33 4.85 -4.06
CA GLN A 376 -39.33 3.78 -4.12
C GLN A 376 -40.04 3.53 -2.78
N ALA A 377 -39.46 3.98 -1.68
CA ALA A 377 -40.06 3.92 -0.34
C ALA A 377 -39.54 5.12 0.49
N PRO A 378 -40.00 5.31 1.74
CA PRO A 378 -39.47 6.36 2.61
C PRO A 378 -37.94 6.33 2.67
N LEU A 379 -37.30 7.50 2.51
CA LEU A 379 -35.86 7.63 2.41
C LEU A 379 -35.09 6.94 3.56
N PRO A 380 -35.48 7.07 4.86
CA PRO A 380 -34.80 6.37 5.95
C PRO A 380 -34.82 4.84 5.78
N THR A 381 -35.93 4.29 5.28
CA THR A 381 -36.06 2.85 5.00
C THR A 381 -35.14 2.44 3.86
N GLN A 382 -35.06 3.21 2.78
CA GLN A 382 -34.19 2.90 1.64
C GLN A 382 -32.70 2.95 2.02
N ILE A 383 -32.30 3.91 2.85
CA ILE A 383 -30.92 4.01 3.37
C ILE A 383 -30.59 2.81 4.28
N SER A 384 -31.52 2.44 5.16
CA SER A 384 -31.37 1.26 6.02
C SER A 384 -31.27 -0.05 5.22
N ASN A 385 -32.07 -0.19 4.17
CA ASN A 385 -32.01 -1.33 3.26
C ASN A 385 -30.65 -1.40 2.56
N LEU A 386 -30.17 -0.28 2.01
CA LEU A 386 -28.89 -0.22 1.32
C LEU A 386 -27.73 -0.59 2.26
N LYS A 387 -27.72 -0.07 3.49
CA LYS A 387 -26.77 -0.45 4.54
C LYS A 387 -26.80 -1.96 4.82
N SER A 388 -28.00 -2.51 4.99
CA SER A 388 -28.20 -3.93 5.28
C SER A 388 -27.72 -4.82 4.14
N HIS A 389 -27.96 -4.42 2.87
CA HIS A 389 -27.46 -5.12 1.70
C HIS A 389 -25.94 -5.12 1.62
N ILE A 390 -25.29 -3.96 1.84
CA ILE A 390 -23.82 -3.86 1.85
C ILE A 390 -23.22 -4.78 2.93
N SER A 391 -23.78 -4.71 4.14
CA SER A 391 -23.33 -5.52 5.30
C SER A 391 -23.49 -7.02 5.05
N ARG A 392 -24.67 -7.43 4.58
CA ARG A 392 -24.99 -8.84 4.29
C ARG A 392 -24.12 -9.37 3.16
N LEU A 393 -23.92 -8.60 2.10
CA LEU A 393 -23.08 -9.00 0.96
C LEU A 393 -21.62 -9.17 1.38
N ALA A 394 -21.11 -8.33 2.30
CA ALA A 394 -19.77 -8.50 2.85
C ALA A 394 -19.64 -9.82 3.61
N GLN A 395 -20.60 -10.10 4.50
CA GLN A 395 -20.64 -11.33 5.29
C GLN A 395 -20.76 -12.60 4.42
N VAL A 396 -21.69 -12.63 3.47
CA VAL A 396 -21.96 -13.80 2.61
C VAL A 396 -20.77 -14.13 1.70
N ASN A 397 -20.02 -13.13 1.27
CA ASN A 397 -18.86 -13.34 0.39
C ASN A 397 -17.54 -13.45 1.16
N HIS A 398 -17.58 -13.46 2.50
CA HIS A 398 -16.38 -13.44 3.35
C HIS A 398 -15.42 -12.30 3.01
N LEU A 399 -15.96 -11.14 2.63
CA LEU A 399 -15.20 -9.94 2.31
C LEU A 399 -15.29 -8.93 3.45
N LEU A 400 -14.27 -8.10 3.57
CA LEU A 400 -14.32 -6.92 4.44
C LEU A 400 -15.35 -5.92 3.89
N PRO A 401 -16.13 -5.22 4.74
CA PRO A 401 -17.15 -4.26 4.30
C PRO A 401 -16.66 -3.29 3.24
N TYR A 402 -15.44 -2.77 3.38
CA TYR A 402 -14.86 -1.81 2.42
C TYR A 402 -14.81 -2.32 0.96
N HIS A 403 -14.65 -3.63 0.73
CA HIS A 403 -14.64 -4.16 -0.64
C HIS A 403 -16.01 -4.10 -1.30
N VAL A 404 -17.07 -4.28 -0.51
CA VAL A 404 -18.45 -4.16 -1.01
C VAL A 404 -18.80 -2.69 -1.24
N VAL A 405 -18.25 -1.81 -0.40
CA VAL A 405 -18.38 -0.36 -0.54
C VAL A 405 -17.74 0.14 -1.81
N SER A 406 -16.52 -0.29 -2.14
CA SER A 406 -15.84 0.14 -3.36
C SER A 406 -16.60 -0.27 -4.63
N VAL A 407 -17.42 -1.31 -4.55
CA VAL A 407 -18.35 -1.68 -5.62
C VAL A 407 -19.58 -0.76 -5.65
N PHE A 408 -20.15 -0.44 -4.50
CA PHE A 408 -21.24 0.54 -4.40
C PHE A 408 -20.82 1.95 -4.85
N GLU A 409 -19.57 2.35 -4.62
CA GLU A 409 -19.01 3.64 -5.06
C GLU A 409 -19.00 3.78 -6.60
N GLN A 410 -19.01 2.66 -7.33
CA GLN A 410 -19.10 2.66 -8.78
C GLN A 410 -20.51 2.95 -9.31
N SER A 411 -21.51 2.97 -8.43
CA SER A 411 -22.92 3.17 -8.80
C SER A 411 -23.21 4.59 -9.32
N PRO A 412 -24.17 4.75 -10.25
CA PRO A 412 -24.66 6.07 -10.64
C PRO A 412 -25.13 6.93 -9.46
N LEU A 413 -25.74 6.31 -8.43
CA LEU A 413 -26.15 6.99 -7.20
C LEU A 413 -24.95 7.66 -6.50
N PHE A 414 -23.88 6.90 -6.26
CA PHE A 414 -22.72 7.40 -5.55
C PHE A 414 -21.92 8.42 -6.37
N LYS A 415 -21.84 8.24 -7.69
CA LYS A 415 -21.22 9.23 -8.59
C LYS A 415 -21.91 10.59 -8.51
N GLN A 416 -23.24 10.62 -8.43
CA GLN A 416 -23.97 11.88 -8.23
C GLN A 416 -23.70 12.49 -6.86
N TYR A 417 -23.63 11.67 -5.81
CA TYR A 417 -23.23 12.13 -4.47
C TYR A 417 -21.86 12.81 -4.50
N LEU A 418 -20.85 12.20 -5.12
CA LEU A 418 -19.52 12.80 -5.26
C LEU A 418 -19.52 14.09 -6.08
N PHE A 419 -20.27 14.15 -7.18
CA PHE A 419 -20.40 15.35 -8.00
C PHE A 419 -20.99 16.53 -7.21
N LEU A 420 -22.07 16.29 -6.47
CA LEU A 420 -22.71 17.31 -5.63
C LEU A 420 -21.78 17.74 -4.48
N GLY A 421 -21.12 16.79 -3.83
CA GLY A 421 -20.15 17.08 -2.76
C GLY A 421 -18.94 17.88 -3.27
N GLY A 422 -18.39 17.53 -4.42
CA GLY A 422 -17.30 18.26 -5.06
C GLY A 422 -17.69 19.69 -5.42
N SER A 423 -18.91 19.89 -5.92
CA SER A 423 -19.44 21.23 -6.22
C SER A 423 -19.58 22.09 -4.94
N LEU A 424 -20.02 21.49 -3.84
CA LEU A 424 -20.12 22.16 -2.54
C LEU A 424 -18.77 22.55 -1.93
N VAL A 425 -17.72 21.75 -2.19
CA VAL A 425 -16.36 22.03 -1.68
C VAL A 425 -15.63 23.06 -2.56
N ALA A 426 -15.84 23.02 -3.87
CA ALA A 426 -15.22 23.95 -4.80
C ALA A 426 -15.79 25.37 -4.68
N ASP A 427 -17.06 25.49 -4.28
CA ASP A 427 -17.71 26.78 -4.12
C ASP A 427 -17.30 27.45 -2.79
N ARG A 428 -16.57 28.56 -2.89
CA ARG A 428 -16.12 29.35 -1.74
C ARG A 428 -17.18 30.31 -1.19
N ARG A 429 -18.37 30.37 -1.80
CA ARG A 429 -19.48 31.20 -1.31
C ARG A 429 -19.98 30.68 0.04
N ALA A 430 -20.45 31.60 0.89
CA ALA A 430 -21.00 31.23 2.20
C ALA A 430 -22.34 30.46 2.11
N ASP A 431 -23.07 30.61 1.00
CA ASP A 431 -24.38 29.97 0.82
C ASP A 431 -24.26 28.58 0.16
N ARG A 432 -24.16 27.56 1.01
CA ARG A 432 -24.15 26.16 0.60
C ARG A 432 -25.42 25.70 -0.11
N LYS A 433 -26.59 26.28 0.23
CA LYS A 433 -27.85 25.87 -0.40
C LYS A 433 -27.91 26.34 -1.84
N LEU A 434 -27.45 27.57 -2.09
CA LEU A 434 -27.35 28.09 -3.46
C LEU A 434 -26.39 27.24 -4.31
N ALA A 435 -25.20 26.93 -3.79
CA ALA A 435 -24.21 26.08 -4.46
C ALA A 435 -24.78 24.69 -4.80
N PHE A 436 -25.51 24.09 -3.85
CA PHE A 436 -26.18 22.80 -4.06
C PHE A 436 -27.22 22.89 -5.18
N ASN A 437 -28.09 23.90 -5.15
CA ASN A 437 -29.16 24.08 -6.13
C ASN A 437 -28.62 24.32 -7.54
N GLU A 438 -27.53 25.06 -7.69
CA GLU A 438 -26.85 25.25 -8.98
C GLU A 438 -26.27 23.93 -9.51
N ALA A 439 -25.63 23.13 -8.67
CA ALA A 439 -25.11 21.81 -9.06
C ALA A 439 -26.23 20.86 -9.49
N VAL A 440 -27.35 20.85 -8.75
CA VAL A 440 -28.57 20.12 -9.10
C VAL A 440 -29.14 20.59 -10.44
N ALA A 441 -29.17 21.89 -10.72
CA ALA A 441 -29.63 22.43 -11.99
C ALA A 441 -28.77 21.95 -13.17
N ARG A 442 -27.45 21.86 -13.00
CA ARG A 442 -26.53 21.32 -14.02
C ARG A 442 -26.80 19.84 -14.31
N LEU A 443 -27.03 19.02 -13.29
CA LEU A 443 -27.41 17.61 -13.48
C LEU A 443 -28.72 17.49 -14.25
N LYS A 444 -29.74 18.26 -13.88
CA LYS A 444 -31.03 18.27 -14.59
C LYS A 444 -30.89 18.71 -16.05
N ALA A 445 -30.06 19.73 -16.32
CA ALA A 445 -29.79 20.20 -17.68
C ALA A 445 -29.12 19.13 -18.56
N SER A 446 -28.37 18.20 -17.97
CA SER A 446 -27.79 17.05 -18.66
C SER A 446 -28.76 15.87 -18.87
N GLY A 447 -30.04 16.02 -18.51
CA GLY A 447 -31.04 14.95 -18.59
C GLY A 447 -30.92 13.89 -17.48
N GLN A 448 -30.05 14.11 -16.48
CA GLN A 448 -29.89 13.20 -15.35
C GLN A 448 -30.92 13.51 -14.25
N GLN A 449 -31.42 12.46 -13.60
CA GLN A 449 -32.18 12.62 -12.36
C GLN A 449 -31.25 13.18 -11.30
N ALA A 450 -31.59 14.34 -10.72
CA ALA A 450 -30.79 14.93 -9.66
C ALA A 450 -31.34 14.56 -8.28
N MET A 451 -30.41 14.34 -7.34
CA MET A 451 -30.67 14.09 -5.92
C MET A 451 -31.12 15.38 -5.20
N SER A 452 -32.04 15.26 -4.27
CA SER A 452 -32.47 16.32 -3.35
C SER A 452 -31.45 16.51 -2.22
N LEU A 453 -31.51 17.63 -1.52
CA LEU A 453 -30.60 17.91 -0.40
C LEU A 453 -30.72 16.86 0.72
N THR A 454 -31.94 16.42 1.03
CA THR A 454 -32.20 15.40 2.05
C THR A 454 -31.67 14.03 1.65
N GLU A 455 -31.80 13.63 0.38
CA GLU A 455 -31.19 12.41 -0.15
C GLU A 455 -29.64 12.48 -0.10
N PHE A 456 -29.06 13.65 -0.37
CA PHE A 456 -27.61 13.88 -0.29
C PHE A 456 -27.08 13.76 1.15
N GLU A 457 -27.75 14.41 2.10
CA GLU A 457 -27.39 14.35 3.53
C GLU A 457 -27.51 12.91 4.06
N ALA A 458 -28.59 12.21 3.71
CA ALA A 458 -28.80 10.83 4.13
C ALA A 458 -27.72 9.88 3.57
N LEU A 459 -27.24 10.10 2.35
CA LEU A 459 -26.11 9.36 1.80
C LEU A 459 -24.78 9.72 2.46
N ALA A 460 -24.58 10.97 2.87
CA ALA A 460 -23.40 11.37 3.63
C ALA A 460 -23.35 10.66 4.99
N ASP A 461 -24.50 10.53 5.66
CA ASP A 461 -24.59 9.80 6.92
C ASP A 461 -24.42 8.30 6.72
N LEU A 462 -25.04 7.71 5.69
CA LEU A 462 -24.80 6.32 5.32
C LEU A 462 -23.31 6.05 5.10
N ARG A 463 -22.60 6.94 4.39
CA ARG A 463 -21.17 6.79 4.15
C ARG A 463 -20.38 6.76 5.46
N ARG A 464 -20.64 7.71 6.36
CA ARG A 464 -20.00 7.75 7.69
C ARG A 464 -20.26 6.49 8.51
N GLU A 465 -21.47 5.95 8.42
CA GLU A 465 -21.82 4.72 9.13
C GLU A 465 -21.10 3.51 8.56
N ILE A 466 -20.98 3.43 7.24
CA ILE A 466 -20.27 2.35 6.58
C ILE A 466 -18.76 2.41 6.84
N ASP A 467 -18.16 3.60 6.88
CA ASP A 467 -16.73 3.74 7.21
C ASP A 467 -16.39 3.28 8.65
N ARG A 468 -17.40 3.08 9.51
CA ARG A 468 -17.26 2.54 10.88
C ARG A 468 -17.46 1.03 10.96
N MET A 469 -17.92 0.39 9.89
CA MET A 469 -18.12 -1.07 9.80
C MET A 469 -16.82 -1.76 9.39
#